data_AF-A0A7W7ZR76-F1
#
_entry.id   AF-A0A7W7ZR76-F1
#
_cell.length_a   1.000
_cell.length_b   1.000
_cell.length_c   1.000
_cell.angle_alpha   90.00
_cell.angle_beta   90.00
_cell.angle_gamma   90.00
#
_symmetry.space_group_name_H-M   'P 1'
#
loop_
_entity.id
_entity.type
_entity.pdbx_description
1 polymer ?
#
loop_
_entity_poly.entity_id
_entity_poly.type
_entity_poly.pdbx_seq_one_letter_code
_entity_poly.pdbx_strand_id
1 'polypeptide(L)'
;MNIARCKYLPTLLLFSAFALFGNPIQAKAQAPPTPPTPPATYPQIVRLSLVQGDVRISRGKDAEHATGAVWEKAAANLPLEDGFNLVTGQGRAEIELEDASTVYLGENSALSLDLLETTGGVPRTEMTLLTGTATLNVKPIVAGEWFLLRTPTNGIAIRYPHTAYLRINSYMDAMSVTPQEDADIHIGRSTEMVQGTKGQTFISRGGQPLVPDVSDISNFSEWDNWVATRRAARAASVSAVMKDAGLATPIPGLADMNAKGTFFPCEPYGTCWEPTHGWAHQTAAGNQSDPQQADSPDPQQAGPLPLESYGTGAPPLLYWEDEDPFPCTPDRLHYLIQDDPDTGQSTIVDSELTYDDYDYDWTVCHAGSWLYRNNRYVWVVGDKRHHHPPMHWVKCGHKTGYVPIHPHDVAGKPPLNLKHGLFAPGGKKGGSIERVAYDPRSQVKLLEEPPKEFRKAYYPPLARAEAPHVEAHIATFSGNKDPHGMHPGTPITFDHKSQSFMVARQVTQGGRTTTVNEPFGNHGDRAQSGGGSFHNGGGFGGSRGSGSAGRSGGSSGGGGSRGGGGGGGGGGSHGGGGGGGGGGGGGGSHGGGGGGGGGGGGGGGGGGGGGGGGGGGGGGGHH
;
A
#
# COMPACT_ATOMS: atom_id res chain seq x y z
N MET A 1 -71.06 36.46 -25.06
CA MET A 1 -70.87 35.35 -26.02
C MET A 1 -69.67 34.53 -25.58
N ASN A 2 -69.76 33.37 -24.91
CA ASN A 2 -70.72 32.78 -23.95
C ASN A 2 -70.12 31.38 -23.63
N ILE A 3 -69.99 30.82 -22.43
CA ILE A 3 -70.60 30.96 -21.10
C ILE A 3 -69.68 30.15 -20.14
N ALA A 4 -69.16 30.75 -19.06
CA ALA A 4 -69.65 30.71 -17.67
C ALA A 4 -69.25 29.43 -16.89
N ARG A 5 -68.48 29.54 -15.80
CA ARG A 5 -68.83 29.85 -14.39
C ARG A 5 -68.87 28.59 -13.52
N CYS A 6 -68.15 28.64 -12.41
CA CYS A 6 -68.36 27.81 -11.23
C CYS A 6 -69.84 27.81 -10.79
N LYS A 7 -70.31 26.68 -10.22
CA LYS A 7 -71.04 26.64 -8.93
C LYS A 7 -71.35 25.19 -8.48
N TYR A 8 -71.22 25.02 -7.17
CA TYR A 8 -71.69 23.98 -6.25
C TYR A 8 -73.01 23.24 -6.60
N LEU A 9 -73.09 21.94 -6.28
CA LEU A 9 -74.00 21.31 -5.29
C LEU A 9 -73.77 19.76 -5.22
N PRO A 10 -74.28 19.04 -4.19
CA PRO A 10 -73.65 17.87 -3.58
C PRO A 10 -74.37 16.53 -3.82
N THR A 11 -73.71 15.44 -3.38
CA THR A 11 -74.27 14.15 -2.89
C THR A 11 -75.42 13.49 -3.66
N LEU A 12 -75.18 12.28 -4.16
CA LEU A 12 -75.94 11.11 -3.70
C LEU A 12 -75.18 9.80 -3.95
N LEU A 13 -75.02 9.03 -2.88
CA LEU A 13 -74.59 7.63 -2.87
C LEU A 13 -75.63 6.75 -3.58
N LEU A 14 -75.15 5.87 -4.46
CA LEU A 14 -75.90 4.69 -4.87
C LEU A 14 -74.94 3.50 -4.93
N PHE A 15 -75.01 2.70 -3.87
CA PHE A 15 -74.39 1.40 -3.74
C PHE A 15 -74.87 0.49 -4.87
N SER A 16 -73.94 0.01 -5.70
CA SER A 16 -74.15 -1.12 -6.60
C SER A 16 -73.14 -2.19 -6.23
N ALA A 17 -73.64 -3.27 -5.63
CA ALA A 17 -72.88 -4.45 -5.28
C ALA A 17 -72.49 -5.20 -6.57
N PHE A 18 -71.21 -5.13 -6.94
CA PHE A 18 -70.61 -6.00 -7.95
C PHE A 18 -69.84 -7.11 -7.23
N ALA A 19 -70.28 -8.35 -7.46
CA ALA A 19 -69.58 -9.54 -7.01
C ALA A 19 -68.21 -9.64 -7.72
N LEU A 20 -67.14 -9.59 -6.93
CA LEU A 20 -65.75 -9.75 -7.37
C LEU A 20 -65.48 -11.23 -7.68
N PHE A 21 -65.30 -11.57 -8.95
CA PHE A 21 -64.43 -12.70 -9.33
C PHE A 21 -62.97 -12.25 -9.18
N GLY A 22 -62.47 -12.29 -7.95
CA GLY A 22 -61.05 -12.05 -7.68
C GLY A 22 -60.23 -13.27 -8.03
N ASN A 23 -59.50 -13.21 -9.15
CA ASN A 23 -58.30 -14.04 -9.32
C ASN A 23 -57.33 -13.66 -8.20
N PRO A 24 -56.79 -14.61 -7.41
CA PRO A 24 -55.75 -14.29 -6.45
C PRO A 24 -54.51 -13.87 -7.24
N ILE A 25 -54.26 -12.56 -7.33
CA ILE A 25 -52.94 -12.04 -7.62
C ILE A 25 -52.09 -12.46 -6.42
N GLN A 26 -51.38 -13.59 -6.55
CA GLN A 26 -50.24 -13.88 -5.70
C GLN A 26 -49.23 -12.76 -5.97
N ALA A 27 -49.28 -11.70 -5.16
CA ALA A 27 -48.18 -10.79 -5.00
C ALA A 27 -47.00 -11.65 -4.54
N LYS A 28 -46.09 -11.95 -5.46
CA LYS A 28 -44.82 -12.59 -5.14
C LYS A 28 -44.15 -11.63 -4.17
N ALA A 29 -44.15 -11.98 -2.89
CA ALA A 29 -43.49 -11.19 -1.86
C ALA A 29 -42.06 -10.97 -2.33
N GLN A 30 -41.77 -9.74 -2.72
CA GLN A 30 -40.44 -9.34 -3.15
C GLN A 30 -39.58 -9.49 -1.90
N ALA A 31 -38.60 -10.39 -1.96
CA ALA A 31 -37.66 -10.57 -0.87
C ALA A 31 -37.14 -9.18 -0.47
N PRO A 32 -37.02 -8.88 0.84
CA PRO A 32 -36.48 -7.61 1.28
C PRO A 32 -35.16 -7.35 0.52
N PRO A 33 -34.92 -6.13 0.02
CA PRO A 33 -33.70 -5.83 -0.70
C PRO A 33 -32.54 -6.27 0.17
N THR A 34 -31.68 -7.12 -0.38
CA THR A 34 -30.44 -7.52 0.27
C THR A 34 -29.73 -6.23 0.68
N PRO A 35 -29.29 -6.09 1.94
CA PRO A 35 -28.53 -4.92 2.35
C PRO A 35 -27.33 -4.76 1.39
N PRO A 36 -27.01 -3.52 0.98
CA PRO A 36 -25.88 -3.30 0.08
C PRO A 36 -24.63 -3.90 0.73
N THR A 37 -23.91 -4.74 -0.02
CA THR A 37 -22.61 -5.26 0.41
C THR A 37 -21.73 -4.06 0.74
N PRO A 38 -21.11 -3.99 1.93
CA PRO A 38 -20.21 -2.89 2.25
C PRO A 38 -19.08 -2.83 1.21
N PRO A 39 -18.62 -1.62 0.84
CA PRO A 39 -17.55 -1.48 -0.13
C PRO A 39 -16.31 -2.21 0.38
N ALA A 40 -15.66 -2.97 -0.50
CA ALA A 40 -14.42 -3.66 -0.18
C ALA A 40 -13.29 -2.65 0.06
N THR A 41 -12.39 -2.98 0.98
CA THR A 41 -11.16 -2.22 1.27
C THR A 41 -9.96 -3.05 0.86
N TYR A 42 -9.00 -2.41 0.21
CA TYR A 42 -7.77 -3.02 -0.28
C TYR A 42 -6.56 -2.16 0.10
N PRO A 43 -5.35 -2.73 0.17
CA PRO A 43 -4.11 -1.95 0.16
C PRO A 43 -4.07 -1.03 -1.05
N GLN A 44 -3.62 0.21 -0.88
CA GLN A 44 -3.48 1.17 -1.98
C GLN A 44 -2.35 0.77 -2.93
N ILE A 45 -2.46 1.11 -4.21
CA ILE A 45 -1.42 0.86 -5.21
C ILE A 45 -0.32 1.94 -5.08
N VAL A 46 0.72 1.66 -4.29
CA VAL A 46 1.80 2.60 -3.97
C VAL A 46 3.17 1.95 -4.15
N ARG A 47 4.15 2.68 -4.70
CA ARG A 47 5.54 2.21 -4.84
C ARG A 47 6.59 3.29 -4.66
N LEU A 48 7.84 2.86 -4.50
CA LEU A 48 9.03 3.68 -4.73
C LEU A 48 9.33 3.77 -6.24
N SER A 49 8.86 4.80 -6.93
CA SER A 49 9.15 4.98 -8.36
C SER A 49 10.58 5.48 -8.65
N LEU A 50 11.31 5.93 -7.63
CA LEU A 50 12.73 6.30 -7.72
C LEU A 50 13.42 6.08 -6.38
N VAL A 51 14.63 5.52 -6.45
CA VAL A 51 15.56 5.43 -5.33
C VAL A 51 16.93 5.93 -5.79
N GLN A 52 17.50 6.91 -5.10
CA GLN A 52 18.84 7.45 -5.36
C GLN A 52 19.64 7.56 -4.07
N GLY A 53 20.88 7.05 -4.06
CA GLY A 53 21.75 7.14 -2.88
C GLY A 53 21.32 6.23 -1.74
N ASP A 54 21.56 6.66 -0.50
CA ASP A 54 21.23 5.88 0.70
C ASP A 54 19.74 6.02 1.05
N VAL A 55 18.95 5.02 0.66
CA VAL A 55 17.54 4.89 1.02
C VAL A 55 17.32 3.51 1.62
N ARG A 56 16.75 3.49 2.82
CA ARG A 56 16.52 2.27 3.60
C ARG A 56 15.05 2.16 3.93
N ILE A 57 14.56 0.92 3.90
CA ILE A 57 13.18 0.60 4.20
C ILE A 57 13.11 -0.42 5.33
N SER A 58 12.13 -0.25 6.20
CA SER A 58 11.66 -1.28 7.14
C SER A 58 10.25 -1.68 6.75
N ARG A 59 10.06 -2.96 6.44
CA ARG A 59 8.81 -3.53 5.90
C ARG A 59 7.94 -4.21 6.98
N GLY A 60 8.12 -3.84 8.25
CA GLY A 60 7.35 -4.38 9.35
C GLY A 60 7.82 -5.77 9.84
N LYS A 61 7.10 -6.30 10.84
CA LYS A 61 7.47 -7.56 11.53
C LYS A 61 7.36 -8.79 10.65
N ASP A 62 6.39 -8.82 9.75
CA ASP A 62 6.17 -9.98 8.89
C ASP A 62 7.30 -10.13 7.87
N ALA A 63 7.77 -9.00 7.31
CA ALA A 63 8.95 -8.97 6.48
C ALA A 63 10.23 -9.28 7.28
N GLU A 64 10.36 -8.78 8.52
CA GLU A 64 11.49 -9.10 9.39
C GLU A 64 11.58 -10.61 9.66
N HIS A 65 10.45 -11.27 9.93
CA HIS A 65 10.40 -12.72 10.09
C HIS A 65 10.73 -13.48 8.80
N ALA A 66 10.30 -12.95 7.65
CA ALA A 66 10.53 -13.58 6.34
C ALA A 66 11.97 -13.44 5.84
N THR A 67 12.61 -12.29 6.06
CA THR A 67 13.92 -11.92 5.49
C THR A 67 15.06 -12.00 6.52
N GLY A 68 14.72 -11.98 7.81
CA GLY A 68 15.65 -11.83 8.91
C GLY A 68 16.27 -10.43 9.03
N ALA A 69 15.71 -9.42 8.35
CA ALA A 69 16.24 -8.06 8.31
C ALA A 69 15.19 -7.04 8.79
N VAL A 70 15.59 -6.18 9.74
CA VAL A 70 14.77 -5.04 10.17
C VAL A 70 14.83 -3.90 9.14
N TRP A 71 16.03 -3.69 8.58
CA TRP A 71 16.33 -2.66 7.60
C TRP A 71 16.96 -3.27 6.36
N GLU A 72 16.50 -2.78 5.21
CA GLU A 72 16.93 -3.22 3.90
C GLU A 72 17.22 -2.00 3.02
N LYS A 73 18.13 -2.15 2.05
CA LYS A 73 18.34 -1.14 1.02
C LYS A 73 17.11 -1.12 0.12
N ALA A 74 16.49 0.03 -0.01
CA ALA A 74 15.33 0.18 -0.89
C ALA A 74 15.73 0.02 -2.36
N ALA A 75 14.81 -0.50 -3.15
CA ALA A 75 14.94 -0.61 -4.60
C ALA A 75 13.84 0.22 -5.28
N ALA A 76 14.09 0.63 -6.53
CA ALA A 76 13.04 1.19 -7.37
C ALA A 76 11.97 0.12 -7.65
N ASN A 77 10.76 0.58 -7.94
CA ASN A 77 9.55 -0.19 -8.18
C ASN A 77 9.04 -1.03 -7.00
N LEU A 78 9.69 -0.96 -5.83
CA LEU A 78 9.27 -1.65 -4.62
C LEU A 78 7.85 -1.20 -4.17
N PRO A 79 6.87 -2.12 -4.04
CA PRO A 79 5.57 -1.84 -3.45
C PRO A 79 5.69 -1.34 -2.01
N LEU A 80 4.81 -0.41 -1.63
CA LEU A 80 4.75 0.17 -0.30
C LEU A 80 3.39 -0.11 0.34
N GLU A 81 3.42 -0.55 1.60
CA GLU A 81 2.23 -0.90 2.39
C GLU A 81 2.16 -0.07 3.67
N ASP A 82 1.01 -0.15 4.35
CA ASP A 82 0.85 0.49 5.65
C ASP A 82 1.78 -0.13 6.71
N GLY A 83 2.23 0.71 7.63
CA GLY A 83 3.22 0.35 8.66
C GLY A 83 4.68 0.31 8.18
N PHE A 84 4.95 0.52 6.89
CA PHE A 84 6.32 0.60 6.38
C PHE A 84 6.98 1.93 6.77
N ASN A 85 8.30 1.90 6.92
CA ASN A 85 9.09 3.08 7.26
C ASN A 85 10.20 3.28 6.23
N LEU A 86 10.36 4.51 5.75
CA LEU A 86 11.38 4.90 4.78
C LEU A 86 12.31 5.93 5.40
N VAL A 87 13.62 5.70 5.26
CA VAL A 87 14.64 6.63 5.74
C VAL A 87 15.67 6.90 4.66
N THR A 88 16.01 8.16 4.49
CA THR A 88 17.06 8.62 3.58
C THR A 88 18.25 9.13 4.38
N GLY A 89 19.46 8.69 4.01
CA GLY A 89 20.71 9.32 4.44
C GLY A 89 21.12 10.38 3.43
N GLN A 90 22.26 10.15 2.79
CA GLN A 90 22.68 10.85 1.56
C GLN A 90 21.95 10.24 0.36
N GLY A 91 20.63 10.40 0.33
CA GLY A 91 19.76 9.80 -0.68
C GLY A 91 18.43 10.53 -0.83
N ARG A 92 17.72 10.20 -1.91
CA ARG A 92 16.43 10.78 -2.29
C ARG A 92 15.51 9.66 -2.78
N ALA A 93 14.22 9.80 -2.54
CA ALA A 93 13.22 8.85 -3.03
C ALA A 93 12.03 9.57 -3.66
N GLU A 94 11.38 8.90 -4.62
CA GLU A 94 10.07 9.28 -5.15
C GLU A 94 9.09 8.15 -4.84
N ILE A 95 7.99 8.50 -4.19
CA ILE A 95 6.86 7.63 -3.95
C ILE A 95 5.77 8.01 -4.95
N GLU A 96 5.23 7.03 -5.67
CA GLU A 96 4.06 7.18 -6.53
C GLU A 96 2.84 6.56 -5.85
N LEU A 97 1.74 7.33 -5.81
CA LEU A 97 0.45 6.91 -5.25
C LEU A 97 -0.50 6.39 -6.34
N GLU A 98 -1.62 5.81 -5.92
CA GLU A 98 -2.62 5.18 -6.80
C GLU A 98 -3.30 6.13 -7.80
N ASP A 99 -3.41 7.42 -7.44
CA ASP A 99 -3.93 8.50 -8.27
C ASP A 99 -2.86 9.14 -9.18
N ALA A 100 -1.66 8.55 -9.22
CA ALA A 100 -0.45 9.06 -9.87
C ALA A 100 0.12 10.35 -9.25
N SER A 101 -0.34 10.73 -8.04
CA SER A 101 0.34 11.71 -7.20
C SER A 101 1.74 11.24 -6.82
N THR A 102 2.62 12.19 -6.51
CA THR A 102 3.98 11.89 -6.08
C THR A 102 4.37 12.58 -4.78
N VAL A 103 5.14 11.87 -3.96
CA VAL A 103 5.81 12.39 -2.77
C VAL A 103 7.31 12.22 -2.95
N TYR A 104 8.05 13.32 -2.90
CA TYR A 104 9.50 13.32 -3.00
C TYR A 104 10.08 13.43 -1.59
N LEU A 105 10.95 12.48 -1.20
CA LEU A 105 11.62 12.48 0.10
C LEU A 105 13.07 12.91 -0.07
N GLY A 106 13.48 13.96 0.62
CA GLY A 106 14.82 14.53 0.57
C GLY A 106 15.82 13.79 1.44
N GLU A 107 17.06 14.25 1.46
CA GLU A 107 18.13 13.68 2.29
C GLU A 107 17.81 13.82 3.80
N ASN A 108 18.38 12.94 4.61
CA ASN A 108 18.26 12.91 6.08
C ASN A 108 16.80 13.01 6.56
N SER A 109 15.90 12.27 5.91
CA SER A 109 14.47 12.33 6.18
C SER A 109 13.95 10.97 6.64
N ALA A 110 12.96 10.98 7.53
CA ALA A 110 12.30 9.77 8.01
C ALA A 110 10.79 9.89 7.85
N LEU A 111 10.20 8.93 7.16
CA LEU A 111 8.80 8.89 6.78
C LEU A 111 8.18 7.56 7.24
N SER A 112 7.06 7.66 7.96
CA SER A 112 6.18 6.52 8.27
C SER A 112 4.99 6.51 7.32
N LEU A 113 4.64 5.34 6.80
CA LEU A 113 3.46 5.10 5.98
C LEU A 113 2.34 4.60 6.90
N ASP A 114 1.49 5.49 7.39
CA ASP A 114 0.59 5.18 8.51
C ASP A 114 -0.69 4.47 8.06
N LEU A 115 -1.20 4.83 6.87
CA LEU A 115 -2.39 4.26 6.25
C LEU A 115 -2.29 4.39 4.73
N LEU A 116 -2.36 3.26 4.02
CA LEU A 116 -2.39 3.18 2.56
C LEU A 116 -3.54 2.25 2.15
N GLU A 117 -4.76 2.78 2.08
CA GLU A 117 -5.96 1.99 1.80
C GLU A 117 -6.81 2.59 0.69
N THR A 118 -7.49 1.73 -0.06
CA THR A 118 -8.52 2.11 -1.03
C THR A 118 -9.82 1.39 -0.70
N THR A 119 -10.87 2.14 -0.37
CA THR A 119 -12.21 1.60 -0.06
C THR A 119 -13.18 1.95 -1.18
N GLY A 120 -13.75 0.94 -1.84
CA GLY A 120 -14.71 1.16 -2.93
C GLY A 120 -14.15 1.99 -4.09
N GLY A 121 -12.83 1.91 -4.33
CA GLY A 121 -12.14 2.70 -5.37
C GLY A 121 -11.81 4.15 -4.96
N VAL A 122 -11.97 4.50 -3.68
CA VAL A 122 -11.59 5.82 -3.14
C VAL A 122 -10.33 5.68 -2.27
N PRO A 123 -9.18 6.21 -2.72
CA PRO A 123 -7.93 6.14 -1.97
C PRO A 123 -7.93 6.99 -0.69
N ARG A 124 -7.20 6.51 0.32
CA ARG A 124 -6.93 7.18 1.59
C ARG A 124 -5.47 6.98 1.95
N THR A 125 -4.76 8.09 2.05
CA THR A 125 -3.33 8.09 2.34
C THR A 125 -3.06 8.92 3.61
N GLU A 126 -2.47 8.31 4.63
CA GLU A 126 -1.87 9.00 5.77
C GLU A 126 -0.40 8.64 5.88
N MET A 127 0.45 9.67 5.98
CA MET A 127 1.89 9.51 6.17
C MET A 127 2.37 10.47 7.26
N THR A 128 3.43 10.12 7.98
CA THR A 128 4.07 10.99 8.97
C THR A 128 5.52 11.25 8.59
N LEU A 129 5.84 12.49 8.23
CA LEU A 129 7.20 12.99 8.07
C LEU A 129 7.75 13.36 9.45
N LEU A 130 8.53 12.47 10.05
CA LEU A 130 9.06 12.61 11.40
C LEU A 130 10.11 13.71 11.49
N THR A 131 11.01 13.76 10.51
CA THR A 131 12.06 14.76 10.38
C THR A 131 12.47 14.86 8.91
N GLY A 132 13.09 15.99 8.54
CA GLY A 132 13.66 16.19 7.22
C GLY A 132 12.72 16.91 6.25
N THR A 133 12.82 16.59 4.96
CA THR A 133 12.19 17.34 3.88
C THR A 133 11.37 16.43 2.98
N ALA A 134 10.14 16.83 2.67
CA ALA A 134 9.35 16.22 1.62
C ALA A 134 8.80 17.28 0.66
N THR A 135 8.55 16.93 -0.60
CA THR A 135 7.75 17.75 -1.51
C THR A 135 6.58 16.93 -2.01
N LEU A 136 5.37 17.47 -1.85
CA LEU A 136 4.11 16.86 -2.27
C LEU A 136 3.75 17.40 -3.64
N ASN A 137 3.41 16.52 -4.58
CA ASN A 137 2.71 16.83 -5.81
C ASN A 137 1.45 15.94 -5.84
N VAL A 138 0.43 16.37 -5.12
CA VAL A 138 -0.75 15.57 -4.78
C VAL A 138 -1.98 16.12 -5.50
N LYS A 139 -2.69 15.26 -6.21
CA LYS A 139 -3.79 15.58 -7.12
C LYS A 139 -4.90 14.53 -7.01
N PRO A 140 -5.68 14.53 -5.91
CA PRO A 140 -6.79 13.59 -5.75
C PRO A 140 -7.73 13.67 -6.95
N ILE A 141 -8.10 12.52 -7.51
CA ILE A 141 -8.89 12.42 -8.75
C ILE A 141 -10.30 11.88 -8.52
N VAL A 142 -10.60 11.32 -7.34
CA VAL A 142 -11.91 10.74 -7.01
C VAL A 142 -12.60 11.48 -5.87
N ALA A 143 -13.92 11.68 -5.97
CA ALA A 143 -14.70 12.27 -4.88
C ALA A 143 -14.58 11.43 -3.59
N GLY A 144 -14.25 12.10 -2.49
CA GLY A 144 -14.03 11.48 -1.19
C GLY A 144 -12.58 11.05 -0.94
N GLU A 145 -11.71 11.14 -1.94
CA GLU A 145 -10.28 10.88 -1.80
C GLU A 145 -9.63 11.91 -0.88
N TRP A 146 -8.69 11.41 -0.08
CA TRP A 146 -8.03 12.17 0.98
C TRP A 146 -6.54 11.78 1.07
N PHE A 147 -5.70 12.80 1.21
CA PHE A 147 -4.29 12.67 1.58
C PHE A 147 -3.99 13.51 2.84
N LEU A 148 -3.24 12.94 3.79
CA LEU A 148 -2.75 13.65 4.97
C LEU A 148 -1.27 13.36 5.21
N LEU A 149 -0.46 14.42 5.20
CA LEU A 149 0.91 14.38 5.71
C LEU A 149 0.95 14.99 7.11
N ARG A 150 1.39 14.22 8.10
CA ARG A 150 1.64 14.69 9.46
C ARG A 150 3.12 14.99 9.65
N THR A 151 3.38 15.85 10.63
CA THR A 151 4.68 16.11 11.24
C THR A 151 4.51 16.05 12.76
N PRO A 152 5.58 16.04 13.55
CA PRO A 152 5.48 16.10 15.01
C PRO A 152 4.74 17.34 15.55
N THR A 153 4.44 18.35 14.73
CA THR A 153 3.82 19.59 15.23
C THR A 153 2.48 19.94 14.60
N ASN A 154 2.22 19.49 13.37
CA ASN A 154 0.98 19.77 12.65
C ASN A 154 0.80 18.79 11.46
N GLY A 155 -0.25 18.95 10.67
CA GLY A 155 -0.44 18.18 9.43
C GLY A 155 -0.97 19.03 8.27
N ILE A 156 -0.92 18.49 7.06
CA ILE A 156 -1.47 19.07 5.84
C ILE A 156 -2.45 18.07 5.25
N ALA A 157 -3.71 18.46 5.14
CA ALA A 157 -4.76 17.64 4.54
C ALA A 157 -5.11 18.17 3.14
N ILE A 158 -5.13 17.29 2.15
CA ILE A 158 -5.46 17.59 0.76
C ILE A 158 -6.61 16.66 0.39
N ARG A 159 -7.72 17.23 -0.09
CA ARG A 159 -8.94 16.49 -0.40
C ARG A 159 -9.43 16.85 -1.78
N TYR A 160 -10.04 15.89 -2.46
CA TYR A 160 -10.71 16.17 -3.73
C TYR A 160 -11.69 17.36 -3.61
N PRO A 161 -11.69 18.31 -4.56
CA PRO A 161 -10.90 18.36 -5.80
C PRO A 161 -9.60 19.19 -5.68
N HIS A 162 -9.18 19.56 -4.47
CA HIS A 162 -8.02 20.41 -4.24
C HIS A 162 -6.71 19.65 -4.49
N THR A 163 -5.77 20.32 -5.16
CA THR A 163 -4.43 19.80 -5.45
C THR A 163 -3.38 20.60 -4.68
N ALA A 164 -2.22 20.02 -4.41
CA ALA A 164 -1.13 20.74 -3.76
C ALA A 164 0.23 20.44 -4.39
N TYR A 165 1.03 21.48 -4.57
CA TYR A 165 2.47 21.37 -4.89
C TYR A 165 3.28 22.15 -3.85
N LEU A 166 3.66 21.46 -2.77
CA LEU A 166 4.17 22.07 -1.53
C LEU A 166 5.46 21.36 -1.07
N ARG A 167 6.49 22.12 -0.69
CA ARG A 167 7.60 21.60 0.10
C ARG A 167 7.27 21.71 1.57
N ILE A 168 7.53 20.66 2.33
CA ILE A 168 7.37 20.58 3.78
C ILE A 168 8.72 20.24 4.40
N ASN A 169 9.09 20.98 5.43
CA ASN A 169 10.21 20.63 6.30
C ASN A 169 9.66 20.35 7.70
N SER A 170 10.04 19.20 8.25
CA SER A 170 9.60 18.73 9.56
C SER A 170 10.70 18.90 10.59
N TYR A 171 10.37 19.60 11.66
CA TYR A 171 11.24 19.87 12.80
C TYR A 171 10.57 19.36 14.08
N MET A 172 11.33 19.23 15.17
CA MET A 172 10.79 18.80 16.45
C MET A 172 9.76 19.79 17.04
N ASP A 173 9.94 21.09 16.80
CA ASP A 173 9.13 22.17 17.39
C ASP A 173 8.33 22.96 16.34
N ALA A 174 8.51 22.66 15.06
CA ALA A 174 7.84 23.35 13.97
C ALA A 174 7.63 22.48 12.73
N MET A 175 6.79 22.97 11.83
CA MET A 175 6.83 22.61 10.42
C MET A 175 6.96 23.90 9.61
N SER A 176 7.65 23.82 8.47
CA SER A 176 7.57 24.88 7.47
C SER A 176 6.99 24.36 6.16
N VAL A 177 6.22 25.21 5.48
CA VAL A 177 5.52 24.89 4.24
C VAL A 177 5.85 25.97 3.21
N THR A 178 6.39 25.57 2.06
CA THR A 178 6.73 26.47 0.95
C THR A 178 5.97 26.01 -0.30
N PRO A 179 4.97 26.78 -0.78
CA PRO A 179 4.33 26.52 -2.07
C PRO A 179 5.34 26.60 -3.20
N GLN A 180 5.30 25.62 -4.09
CA GLN A 180 6.16 25.56 -5.27
C GLN A 180 5.48 26.16 -6.51
N GLU A 181 4.19 26.43 -6.38
CA GLU A 181 3.29 27.18 -7.26
C GLU A 181 2.33 27.98 -6.35
N ASP A 182 1.65 29.00 -6.89
CA ASP A 182 0.61 29.70 -6.13
C ASP A 182 -0.51 28.73 -5.78
N ALA A 183 -0.89 28.65 -4.49
CA ALA A 183 -1.78 27.61 -3.99
C ALA A 183 -2.49 27.99 -2.70
N ASP A 184 -3.69 27.40 -2.50
CA ASP A 184 -4.41 27.44 -1.23
C ASP A 184 -3.88 26.33 -0.30
N ILE A 185 -3.32 26.72 0.84
CA ILE A 185 -2.76 25.79 1.82
C ILE A 185 -3.80 25.49 2.91
N HIS A 186 -4.05 24.19 3.13
CA HIS A 186 -4.94 23.67 4.16
C HIS A 186 -4.13 23.03 5.29
N ILE A 187 -4.28 23.52 6.52
CA ILE A 187 -3.53 23.01 7.69
C ILE A 187 -4.44 22.20 8.59
N GLY A 188 -3.97 21.02 8.95
CA GLY A 188 -4.63 20.10 9.86
C GLY A 188 -6.04 19.75 9.37
N ARG A 189 -7.01 19.78 10.30
CA ARG A 189 -8.43 19.65 10.00
C ARG A 189 -9.14 21.02 9.91
N SER A 190 -8.39 22.12 9.86
CA SER A 190 -8.95 23.46 9.77
C SER A 190 -9.69 23.65 8.45
N THR A 191 -10.75 24.45 8.47
CA THR A 191 -11.43 24.94 7.27
C THR A 191 -10.83 26.26 6.78
N GLU A 192 -9.89 26.83 7.54
CA GLU A 192 -9.21 28.07 7.20
C GLU A 192 -8.11 27.80 6.17
N MET A 193 -8.13 28.60 5.10
CA MET A 193 -7.16 28.51 4.00
C MET A 193 -6.16 29.66 4.10
N VAL A 194 -4.88 29.34 3.93
CA VAL A 194 -3.82 30.34 3.77
C VAL A 194 -3.49 30.45 2.30
N GLN A 195 -3.61 31.66 1.74
CA GLN A 195 -3.17 31.96 0.38
C GLN A 195 -1.65 31.91 0.33
N GLY A 196 -1.10 30.90 -0.34
CA GLY A 196 0.32 30.67 -0.49
C GLY A 196 0.84 31.23 -1.81
N THR A 197 1.82 32.12 -1.75
CA THR A 197 2.57 32.56 -2.95
C THR A 197 3.74 31.63 -3.20
N LYS A 198 4.03 31.30 -4.46
CA LYS A 198 5.19 30.49 -4.82
C LYS A 198 6.48 31.02 -4.18
N GLY A 199 7.21 30.13 -3.52
CA GLY A 199 8.48 30.42 -2.85
C GLY A 199 8.35 31.11 -1.49
N GLN A 200 7.17 31.61 -1.12
CA GLN A 200 6.93 32.16 0.21
C GLN A 200 6.82 31.02 1.22
N THR A 201 7.68 31.02 2.24
CA THR A 201 7.59 29.99 3.27
C THR A 201 6.71 30.45 4.42
N PHE A 202 5.94 29.51 4.95
CA PHE A 202 5.12 29.68 6.13
C PHE A 202 5.58 28.71 7.22
N ILE A 203 5.48 29.10 8.48
CA ILE A 203 5.86 28.28 9.62
C ILE A 203 4.68 28.07 10.55
N SER A 204 4.53 26.85 11.07
CA SER A 204 3.63 26.52 12.17
C SER A 204 4.47 25.94 13.30
N ARG A 205 4.45 26.57 14.48
CA ARG A 205 5.07 26.04 15.71
C ARG A 205 4.00 25.48 16.63
N GLY A 206 4.17 24.26 17.16
CA GLY A 206 3.30 23.70 18.21
C GLY A 206 1.78 23.86 18.00
N GLY A 207 1.25 23.41 16.86
CA GLY A 207 -0.18 23.47 16.52
C GLY A 207 -0.75 24.88 16.27
N GLN A 208 0.10 25.91 16.22
CA GLN A 208 -0.32 27.28 15.85
C GLN A 208 -0.62 27.39 14.34
N PRO A 209 -1.39 28.40 13.91
CA PRO A 209 -1.62 28.68 12.50
C PRO A 209 -0.30 28.91 11.73
N LEU A 210 -0.32 28.68 10.41
CA LEU A 210 0.79 29.07 9.55
C LEU A 210 0.93 30.58 9.53
N VAL A 211 2.12 31.07 9.84
CA VAL A 211 2.50 32.48 9.68
C VAL A 211 3.57 32.61 8.62
N PRO A 212 3.53 33.66 7.77
CA PRO A 212 4.62 33.91 6.83
C PRO A 212 5.96 34.01 7.56
N ASP A 213 6.95 33.27 7.07
CA ASP A 213 8.32 33.45 7.50
C ASP A 213 8.97 34.57 6.68
N VAL A 214 9.61 35.48 7.38
CA VAL A 214 10.42 36.56 6.81
C VAL A 214 11.91 36.25 6.92
N SER A 215 12.29 35.10 7.49
CA SER A 215 13.67 34.66 7.54
C SER A 215 14.14 34.00 6.25
N ASP A 216 15.41 34.22 5.92
CA ASP A 216 16.10 33.51 4.82
C ASP A 216 16.36 32.08 5.28
N ILE A 217 15.38 31.21 5.03
CA ILE A 217 15.46 29.78 5.33
C ILE A 217 16.59 29.17 4.51
N SER A 218 17.25 28.14 5.05
CA SER A 218 18.23 27.32 4.35
C SER A 218 17.90 27.16 2.87
N ASN A 219 18.85 27.52 1.99
CA ASN A 219 18.63 27.52 0.55
C ASN A 219 18.32 26.11 0.04
N PHE A 220 17.04 25.84 -0.23
CA PHE A 220 16.53 24.59 -0.79
C PHE A 220 16.46 24.60 -2.33
N SER A 221 17.07 25.59 -3.00
CA SER A 221 16.97 25.72 -4.46
C SER A 221 17.47 24.49 -5.22
N GLU A 222 18.51 23.81 -4.74
CA GLU A 222 18.99 22.57 -5.37
C GLU A 222 17.92 21.48 -5.32
N TRP A 223 17.32 21.27 -4.14
CA TRP A 223 16.23 20.32 -3.94
C TRP A 223 15.00 20.68 -4.78
N ASP A 224 14.56 21.94 -4.75
CA ASP A 224 13.40 22.41 -5.51
C ASP A 224 13.61 22.25 -7.02
N ASN A 225 14.80 22.58 -7.51
CA ASN A 225 15.15 22.42 -8.92
C ASN A 225 15.16 20.95 -9.34
N TRP A 226 15.69 20.07 -8.47
CA TRP A 226 15.66 18.63 -8.70
C TRP A 226 14.22 18.10 -8.76
N VAL A 227 13.37 18.45 -7.78
CA VAL A 227 11.96 18.05 -7.77
C VAL A 227 11.20 18.61 -8.98
N ALA A 228 11.39 19.89 -9.30
CA ALA A 228 10.73 20.54 -10.43
C ALA A 228 11.11 19.87 -11.77
N THR A 229 12.39 19.55 -11.96
CA THR A 229 12.88 18.84 -13.14
C THR A 229 12.25 17.46 -13.24
N ARG A 230 12.21 16.72 -12.12
CA ARG A 230 11.62 15.37 -12.08
C ARG A 230 10.12 15.39 -12.33
N ARG A 231 9.38 16.29 -11.69
CA ARG A 231 7.94 16.51 -11.90
C ARG A 231 7.64 16.87 -13.35
N ALA A 232 8.42 17.76 -13.97
CA ALA A 232 8.23 18.16 -15.36
C ALA A 232 8.47 17.00 -16.34
N ALA A 233 9.55 16.24 -16.15
CA ALA A 233 9.85 15.06 -16.96
C ALA A 233 8.75 14.00 -16.83
N ARG A 234 8.30 13.72 -15.60
CA ARG A 234 7.21 12.78 -15.33
C ARG A 234 5.91 13.24 -15.99
N ALA A 235 5.53 14.50 -15.83
CA ALA A 235 4.32 15.06 -16.41
C ALA A 235 4.33 14.98 -17.94
N ALA A 236 5.49 15.21 -18.58
CA ALA A 236 5.64 15.04 -20.02
C ALA A 236 5.44 13.58 -20.46
N SER A 237 6.07 12.62 -19.77
CA SER A 237 5.88 11.18 -20.06
C SER A 237 4.44 10.74 -19.86
N VAL A 238 3.82 11.08 -18.72
CA VAL A 238 2.41 10.74 -18.45
C VAL A 238 1.49 11.37 -19.51
N SER A 239 1.69 12.64 -19.86
CA SER A 239 0.87 13.30 -20.88
C SER A 239 1.01 12.67 -22.26
N ALA A 240 2.21 12.23 -22.64
CA ALA A 240 2.44 11.54 -23.91
C ALA A 240 1.73 10.19 -23.93
N VAL A 241 1.94 9.37 -22.90
CA VAL A 241 1.35 8.03 -22.80
C VAL A 241 -0.16 8.09 -22.68
N MET A 242 -0.73 9.00 -21.88
CA MET A 242 -2.19 9.16 -21.78
C MET A 242 -2.83 9.48 -23.13
N LYS A 243 -2.18 10.33 -23.93
CA LYS A 243 -2.64 10.68 -25.27
C LYS A 243 -2.65 9.47 -26.20
N ASP A 244 -1.58 8.69 -26.22
CA ASP A 244 -1.45 7.52 -27.08
C ASP A 244 -2.37 6.37 -26.63
N ALA A 245 -2.57 6.24 -25.32
CA ALA A 245 -3.45 5.25 -24.70
C ALA A 245 -4.95 5.62 -24.86
N GLY A 246 -5.27 6.91 -25.00
CA GLY A 246 -6.65 7.41 -25.00
C GLY A 246 -7.30 7.48 -23.61
N LEU A 247 -6.48 7.66 -22.56
CA LEU A 247 -6.95 7.76 -21.18
C LEU A 247 -7.35 9.21 -20.82
N ALA A 248 -8.45 9.35 -20.08
CA ALA A 248 -8.92 10.65 -19.57
C ALA A 248 -8.31 11.02 -18.21
N THR A 249 -7.96 10.03 -17.41
CA THR A 249 -7.35 10.18 -16.09
C THR A 249 -6.07 9.34 -16.00
N PRO A 250 -5.08 9.77 -15.22
CA PRO A 250 -3.86 9.00 -15.05
C PRO A 250 -4.14 7.72 -14.23
N ILE A 251 -3.40 6.67 -14.57
CA ILE A 251 -3.26 5.44 -13.79
C ILE A 251 -1.81 5.34 -13.30
N PRO A 252 -1.53 4.61 -12.20
CA PRO A 252 -0.18 4.55 -11.65
C PRO A 252 0.76 3.86 -12.65
N GLY A 253 2.01 4.34 -12.72
CA GLY A 253 3.07 3.77 -13.55
C GLY A 253 3.20 4.33 -14.97
N LEU A 254 2.23 5.12 -15.45
CA LEU A 254 2.18 5.52 -16.88
C LEU A 254 3.46 6.15 -17.42
N ALA A 255 4.18 6.90 -16.60
CA ALA A 255 5.41 7.58 -17.03
C ALA A 255 6.45 6.60 -17.60
N ASP A 256 6.43 5.36 -17.12
CA ASP A 256 7.43 4.34 -17.40
C ASP A 256 7.13 3.53 -18.66
N MET A 257 5.90 3.66 -19.20
CA MET A 257 5.55 3.10 -20.50
C MET A 257 6.09 3.94 -21.68
N ASN A 258 6.49 5.18 -21.41
CA ASN A 258 6.88 6.13 -22.44
C ASN A 258 8.07 5.60 -23.26
N ALA A 259 7.87 5.45 -24.57
CA ALA A 259 8.85 4.90 -25.51
C ALA A 259 9.35 3.47 -25.19
N LYS A 260 8.58 2.65 -24.45
CA LYS A 260 8.92 1.25 -24.13
C LYS A 260 8.11 0.20 -24.89
N GLY A 261 7.16 0.63 -25.70
CA GLY A 261 6.29 -0.26 -26.47
C GLY A 261 5.44 0.50 -27.46
N THR A 262 4.46 -0.19 -28.04
CA THR A 262 3.61 0.34 -29.10
C THR A 262 2.15 0.28 -28.71
N PHE A 263 1.48 1.43 -28.76
CA PHE A 263 0.01 1.51 -28.69
C PHE A 263 -0.59 1.25 -30.08
N PHE A 264 -1.64 0.43 -30.15
CA PHE A 264 -2.30 0.11 -31.42
C PHE A 264 -3.82 -0.10 -31.26
N PRO A 265 -4.62 0.12 -32.33
CA PRO A 265 -6.05 -0.14 -32.32
C PRO A 265 -6.38 -1.61 -32.07
N CYS A 266 -7.31 -1.86 -31.16
CA CYS A 266 -7.63 -3.18 -30.63
C CYS A 266 -9.15 -3.42 -30.60
N GLU A 267 -9.83 -3.05 -31.68
CA GLU A 267 -11.28 -3.17 -31.78
C GLU A 267 -11.80 -4.61 -31.53
N PRO A 268 -12.94 -4.77 -30.83
CA PRO A 268 -13.83 -3.72 -30.28
C PRO A 268 -13.43 -3.19 -28.89
N TYR A 269 -12.20 -3.45 -28.43
CA TYR A 269 -11.77 -3.24 -27.05
C TYR A 269 -11.07 -1.89 -26.80
N GLY A 270 -10.96 -1.03 -27.82
CA GLY A 270 -10.26 0.25 -27.73
C GLY A 270 -8.79 0.14 -28.10
N THR A 271 -7.88 0.58 -27.23
CA THR A 271 -6.43 0.61 -27.48
C THR A 271 -5.75 -0.55 -26.76
N CYS A 272 -4.83 -1.22 -27.44
CA CYS A 272 -3.92 -2.20 -26.84
C CYS A 272 -2.49 -1.69 -26.85
N TRP A 273 -1.65 -2.29 -26.01
CA TRP A 273 -0.22 -2.03 -25.96
C TRP A 273 0.57 -3.33 -25.82
N GLU A 274 1.75 -3.35 -26.42
CA GLU A 274 2.75 -4.38 -26.18
C GLU A 274 4.16 -3.76 -26.09
N PRO A 275 5.04 -4.30 -25.23
CA PRO A 275 6.43 -3.84 -25.12
C PRO A 275 7.24 -4.16 -26.39
N THR A 276 8.24 -3.33 -26.68
CA THR A 276 9.04 -3.45 -27.92
C THR A 276 9.75 -4.80 -28.06
N HIS A 277 10.16 -5.40 -26.95
CA HIS A 277 10.91 -6.66 -26.94
C HIS A 277 10.06 -7.86 -26.49
N GLY A 278 8.72 -7.73 -26.51
CA GLY A 278 7.84 -8.73 -25.89
C GLY A 278 7.94 -8.68 -24.35
N TRP A 279 7.25 -9.61 -23.69
CA TRP A 279 7.20 -9.65 -22.22
C TRP A 279 8.38 -10.41 -21.60
N ALA A 280 9.23 -11.04 -22.43
CA ALA A 280 10.24 -12.01 -22.02
C ALA A 280 11.68 -11.45 -22.06
N HIS A 281 12.53 -11.87 -21.12
CA HIS A 281 13.99 -11.76 -21.20
C HIS A 281 14.63 -12.95 -21.93
N GLN A 282 15.68 -12.68 -22.71
CA GLN A 282 16.70 -13.69 -23.06
C GLN A 282 17.99 -13.36 -22.28
N THR A 283 18.29 -14.14 -21.25
CA THR A 283 19.61 -14.12 -20.59
C THR A 283 20.26 -15.49 -20.72
N ALA A 284 21.41 -15.54 -21.38
CA ALA A 284 22.23 -16.75 -21.40
C ALA A 284 22.60 -17.14 -19.97
N ALA A 285 22.51 -18.43 -19.61
CA ALA A 285 22.98 -18.94 -18.33
C ALA A 285 24.51 -18.90 -18.27
N GLY A 286 25.08 -17.70 -18.11
CA GLY A 286 26.46 -17.54 -17.72
C GLY A 286 26.57 -17.70 -16.21
N ASN A 287 27.56 -18.47 -15.74
CA ASN A 287 27.96 -18.46 -14.33
C ASN A 287 28.20 -17.01 -13.90
N GLN A 288 27.23 -16.43 -13.21
CA GLN A 288 27.32 -15.10 -12.62
C GLN A 288 28.31 -15.21 -11.46
N SER A 289 29.59 -15.09 -11.80
CA SER A 289 30.61 -14.67 -10.85
C SER A 289 30.44 -13.17 -10.69
N ASP A 290 30.22 -12.74 -9.45
CA ASP A 290 30.27 -11.33 -9.04
C ASP A 290 31.42 -10.60 -9.75
N PRO A 291 31.24 -9.35 -10.22
CA PRO A 291 32.37 -8.51 -10.56
C PRO A 291 33.07 -8.06 -9.28
N GLN A 292 33.80 -8.97 -8.64
CA GLN A 292 34.90 -8.60 -7.76
C GLN A 292 36.02 -8.03 -8.64
N GLN A 293 36.39 -6.79 -8.31
CA GLN A 293 37.56 -6.04 -8.76
C GLN A 293 38.66 -6.90 -9.41
N ALA A 294 38.86 -6.67 -10.70
CA ALA A 294 40.05 -7.12 -11.41
C ALA A 294 41.27 -6.36 -10.86
N ASP A 295 42.09 -7.07 -10.07
CA ASP A 295 43.51 -6.75 -9.94
C ASP A 295 44.29 -7.49 -11.05
N SER A 296 45.37 -6.87 -11.50
CA SER A 296 46.05 -7.10 -12.79
C SER A 296 46.71 -8.50 -12.95
N PRO A 297 46.95 -8.98 -14.20
CA PRO A 297 47.43 -10.34 -14.46
C PRO A 297 48.96 -10.48 -14.42
N ASP A 298 49.44 -11.58 -13.85
CA ASP A 298 50.81 -12.08 -14.01
C ASP A 298 50.79 -13.30 -14.96
N PRO A 299 51.53 -13.30 -16.10
CA PRO A 299 51.40 -14.34 -17.11
C PRO A 299 52.52 -15.36 -17.01
N GLN A 300 52.27 -16.54 -16.42
CA GLN A 300 53.10 -17.74 -16.67
C GLN A 300 52.48 -19.02 -16.07
N GLN A 301 51.96 -19.89 -16.94
CA GLN A 301 52.27 -21.33 -17.03
C GLN A 301 51.11 -22.08 -17.71
N ALA A 302 51.29 -22.33 -19.01
CA ALA A 302 50.53 -23.34 -19.75
C ALA A 302 51.21 -24.70 -19.56
N GLY A 303 50.48 -25.67 -19.01
CA GLY A 303 50.82 -27.08 -19.05
C GLY A 303 49.54 -27.87 -19.39
N PRO A 304 49.53 -28.73 -20.43
CA PRO A 304 48.32 -29.43 -20.83
C PRO A 304 48.06 -30.64 -19.91
N LEU A 305 46.84 -30.73 -19.36
CA LEU A 305 46.31 -31.93 -18.72
C LEU A 305 45.50 -32.78 -19.74
N PRO A 306 45.37 -34.10 -19.52
CA PRO A 306 45.02 -35.07 -20.55
C PRO A 306 43.53 -35.04 -20.93
N LEU A 307 43.25 -35.26 -22.21
CA LEU A 307 41.91 -35.52 -22.76
C LEU A 307 41.37 -36.85 -22.18
N GLU A 308 40.46 -36.77 -21.20
CA GLU A 308 39.52 -37.87 -20.96
C GLU A 308 38.32 -37.69 -21.88
N SER A 309 38.08 -38.69 -22.72
CA SER A 309 36.96 -38.73 -23.64
C SER A 309 35.65 -38.95 -22.88
N TYR A 310 34.77 -37.95 -22.88
CA TYR A 310 33.36 -38.10 -22.55
C TYR A 310 32.52 -37.69 -23.77
N GLY A 311 31.68 -38.62 -24.24
CA GLY A 311 30.46 -38.45 -25.06
C GLY A 311 30.47 -37.47 -26.24
N THR A 312 30.26 -37.98 -27.45
CA THR A 312 30.05 -37.21 -28.69
C THR A 312 28.64 -36.59 -28.83
N GLY A 313 28.09 -36.03 -27.75
CA GLY A 313 26.86 -35.23 -27.79
C GLY A 313 27.19 -33.79 -27.41
N ALA A 314 26.68 -32.81 -28.16
CA ALA A 314 26.79 -31.42 -27.70
C ALA A 314 26.11 -31.31 -26.32
N PRO A 315 26.71 -30.61 -25.34
CA PRO A 315 26.05 -30.41 -24.07
C PRO A 315 24.74 -29.65 -24.30
N PRO A 316 23.65 -30.01 -23.60
CA PRO A 316 22.38 -29.31 -23.74
C PRO A 316 22.54 -27.86 -23.33
N LEU A 317 21.93 -26.95 -24.10
CA LEU A 317 21.94 -25.53 -23.77
C LEU A 317 20.93 -25.30 -22.66
N LEU A 318 21.41 -24.73 -21.55
CA LEU A 318 20.58 -24.24 -20.46
C LEU A 318 20.50 -22.72 -20.57
N TYR A 319 19.29 -22.19 -20.50
CA TYR A 319 19.04 -20.76 -20.40
C TYR A 319 17.77 -20.52 -19.61
N TRP A 320 17.69 -19.33 -19.02
CA TRP A 320 16.44 -18.86 -18.45
C TRP A 320 15.62 -18.28 -19.58
N GLU A 321 14.45 -18.84 -19.81
CA GLU A 321 13.45 -18.25 -20.68
C GLU A 321 12.25 -17.86 -19.81
N ASP A 322 11.88 -16.59 -19.92
CA ASP A 322 10.48 -16.27 -19.80
C ASP A 322 9.84 -16.85 -21.07
N GLU A 323 9.21 -18.03 -20.99
CA GLU A 323 8.15 -18.28 -21.97
C GLU A 323 7.21 -17.06 -21.94
N ASP A 324 6.42 -16.83 -22.98
CA ASP A 324 5.63 -15.58 -23.13
C ASP A 324 4.23 -15.67 -22.44
N PRO A 325 4.05 -15.85 -21.11
CA PRO A 325 2.78 -15.57 -20.49
C PRO A 325 2.82 -14.41 -19.50
N PHE A 326 1.94 -13.44 -19.75
CA PHE A 326 1.27 -12.60 -18.76
C PHE A 326 2.16 -12.10 -17.59
N PRO A 327 2.65 -10.84 -17.61
CA PRO A 327 3.67 -10.33 -16.68
C PRO A 327 3.18 -10.09 -15.25
N CYS A 328 1.88 -10.28 -14.98
CA CYS A 328 1.24 -9.90 -13.72
C CYS A 328 0.89 -11.11 -12.87
N THR A 329 1.73 -12.13 -12.89
CA THR A 329 1.62 -13.28 -12.00
C THR A 329 1.86 -12.84 -10.55
N PRO A 330 1.33 -13.57 -9.56
CA PRO A 330 1.55 -13.21 -8.15
C PRO A 330 3.03 -13.28 -7.75
N ASP A 331 3.79 -14.11 -8.46
CA ASP A 331 5.24 -14.20 -8.45
C ASP A 331 5.69 -14.33 -9.92
N ARG A 332 6.65 -13.53 -10.41
CA ARG A 332 7.20 -13.72 -11.77
C ARG A 332 7.92 -15.07 -11.81
N LEU A 333 7.53 -15.93 -12.74
CA LEU A 333 8.08 -17.27 -12.89
C LEU A 333 9.10 -17.26 -14.03
N HIS A 334 10.39 -17.38 -13.71
CA HIS A 334 11.42 -17.68 -14.70
C HIS A 334 11.50 -19.18 -14.87
N TYR A 335 11.55 -19.68 -16.11
CA TYR A 335 11.76 -21.10 -16.38
C TYR A 335 13.22 -21.35 -16.76
N LEU A 336 13.86 -22.33 -16.13
CA LEU A 336 15.11 -22.87 -16.65
C LEU A 336 14.74 -23.85 -17.75
N ILE A 337 15.11 -23.52 -18.98
CA ILE A 337 14.85 -24.36 -20.14
C ILE A 337 16.13 -25.07 -20.54
N GLN A 338 15.98 -26.37 -20.79
CA GLN A 338 17.00 -27.22 -21.38
C GLN A 338 16.61 -27.55 -22.82
N ASP A 339 17.41 -27.08 -23.77
CA ASP A 339 17.31 -27.48 -25.17
C ASP A 339 18.14 -28.74 -25.41
N ASP A 340 17.49 -29.77 -25.96
CA ASP A 340 18.16 -30.95 -26.46
C ASP A 340 18.69 -30.67 -27.88
N PRO A 341 20.02 -30.64 -28.09
CA PRO A 341 20.62 -30.31 -29.37
C PRO A 341 20.41 -31.40 -30.44
N ASP A 342 20.10 -32.64 -30.04
CA ASP A 342 19.90 -33.76 -30.96
C ASP A 342 18.44 -33.85 -31.45
N THR A 343 17.48 -33.40 -30.64
CA THR A 343 16.04 -33.46 -30.97
C THR A 343 15.42 -32.09 -31.27
N GLY A 344 16.07 -31.00 -30.89
CA GLY A 344 15.53 -29.64 -30.98
C GLY A 344 14.34 -29.39 -30.05
N GLN A 345 14.12 -30.24 -29.04
CA GLN A 345 13.05 -30.06 -28.06
C GLN A 345 13.54 -29.28 -26.85
N SER A 346 12.74 -28.30 -26.43
CA SER A 346 12.92 -27.52 -25.21
C SER A 346 12.11 -28.13 -24.08
N THR A 347 12.69 -28.23 -22.89
CA THR A 347 11.99 -28.72 -21.69
C THR A 347 12.25 -27.81 -20.49
N ILE A 348 11.18 -27.49 -19.76
CA ILE A 348 11.30 -26.78 -18.47
C ILE A 348 11.89 -27.75 -17.45
N VAL A 349 13.09 -27.44 -16.96
CA VAL A 349 13.82 -28.23 -15.97
C VAL A 349 13.77 -27.64 -14.56
N ASP A 350 13.55 -26.33 -14.44
CA ASP A 350 13.32 -25.66 -13.15
C ASP A 350 12.44 -24.41 -13.34
N SER A 351 11.95 -23.85 -12.23
CA SER A 351 11.36 -22.51 -12.23
C SER A 351 11.74 -21.74 -10.97
N GLU A 352 12.22 -20.51 -11.12
CA GLU A 352 12.52 -19.61 -10.02
C GLU A 352 11.50 -18.47 -9.96
N LEU A 353 11.29 -17.95 -8.75
CA LEU A 353 10.51 -16.74 -8.52
C LEU A 353 11.44 -15.54 -8.56
N THR A 354 11.30 -14.69 -9.57
CA THR A 354 12.17 -13.52 -9.76
C THR A 354 11.40 -12.23 -9.63
N TYR A 355 12.16 -11.15 -9.50
CA TYR A 355 11.67 -9.79 -9.41
C TYR A 355 12.39 -8.96 -10.49
N ASP A 356 12.10 -9.29 -11.75
CA ASP A 356 12.53 -8.45 -12.87
C ASP A 356 11.42 -7.44 -13.14
N ASP A 357 11.51 -6.25 -12.55
CA ASP A 357 10.55 -5.18 -12.81
C ASP A 357 10.94 -4.47 -14.10
N TYR A 358 10.23 -4.76 -15.20
CA TYR A 358 10.19 -3.74 -16.25
C TYR A 358 9.45 -2.54 -15.67
N ASP A 359 9.97 -1.34 -15.91
CA ASP A 359 9.38 -0.13 -15.31
C ASP A 359 7.87 0.02 -15.65
N TYR A 360 7.42 -0.53 -16.78
CA TYR A 360 6.02 -0.52 -17.22
C TYR A 360 5.10 -1.57 -16.56
N ASP A 361 5.64 -2.58 -15.86
CA ASP A 361 4.84 -3.65 -15.23
C ASP A 361 3.86 -3.09 -14.22
N TRP A 362 4.30 -2.06 -13.48
CA TRP A 362 3.44 -1.38 -12.53
C TRP A 362 2.14 -0.89 -13.18
N THR A 363 2.20 -0.39 -14.41
CA THR A 363 0.98 0.08 -15.09
C THR A 363 0.09 -1.08 -15.50
N VAL A 364 0.66 -2.07 -16.18
CA VAL A 364 -0.12 -3.14 -16.82
C VAL A 364 -0.68 -4.15 -15.82
N CYS A 365 -0.06 -4.24 -14.64
CA CYS A 365 -0.49 -5.12 -13.55
C CYS A 365 -1.47 -4.47 -12.59
N HIS A 366 -1.52 -3.14 -12.54
CA HIS A 366 -2.42 -2.41 -11.65
C HIS A 366 -3.59 -1.73 -12.36
N ALA A 367 -3.69 -1.81 -13.68
CA ALA A 367 -4.83 -1.27 -14.42
C ALA A 367 -5.08 -2.01 -15.74
N GLY A 368 -6.24 -1.77 -16.34
CA GLY A 368 -6.59 -2.28 -17.67
C GLY A 368 -7.05 -3.74 -17.67
N SER A 369 -6.80 -4.46 -18.75
CA SER A 369 -7.15 -5.89 -18.86
C SER A 369 -6.29 -6.58 -19.92
N TRP A 370 -6.56 -7.86 -20.20
CA TRP A 370 -5.67 -8.69 -21.01
C TRP A 370 -6.42 -9.43 -22.11
N LEU A 371 -5.85 -9.42 -23.33
CA LEU A 371 -6.37 -10.17 -24.47
C LEU A 371 -5.32 -11.12 -24.98
N TYR A 372 -5.74 -12.35 -25.27
CA TYR A 372 -4.88 -13.31 -25.92
C TYR A 372 -5.04 -13.25 -27.46
N ARG A 373 -3.99 -12.85 -28.17
CA ARG A 373 -3.95 -12.74 -29.64
C ARG A 373 -2.55 -13.08 -30.16
N ASN A 374 -2.46 -13.63 -31.37
CA ASN A 374 -1.17 -13.97 -32.00
C ASN A 374 -0.25 -14.81 -31.09
N ASN A 375 -0.86 -15.78 -30.40
CA ASN A 375 -0.22 -16.67 -29.45
C ASN A 375 0.40 -16.00 -28.19
N ARG A 376 0.06 -14.74 -27.89
CA ARG A 376 0.55 -14.01 -26.70
C ARG A 376 -0.54 -13.17 -26.04
N TYR A 377 -0.28 -12.72 -24.82
CA TYR A 377 -1.13 -11.73 -24.16
C TYR A 377 -0.71 -10.30 -24.56
N VAL A 378 -1.69 -9.43 -24.80
CA VAL A 378 -1.49 -7.99 -24.99
C VAL A 378 -2.30 -7.25 -23.93
N TRP A 379 -1.77 -6.12 -23.46
CA TRP A 379 -2.46 -5.28 -22.48
C TRP A 379 -3.52 -4.44 -23.20
N VAL A 380 -4.73 -4.43 -22.67
CA VAL A 380 -5.82 -3.55 -23.09
C VAL A 380 -5.85 -2.37 -22.15
N VAL A 381 -5.70 -1.17 -22.71
CA VAL A 381 -5.76 0.07 -21.96
C VAL A 381 -7.10 0.17 -21.22
N GLY A 382 -7.06 0.53 -19.95
CA GLY A 382 -8.25 0.83 -19.16
C GLY A 382 -7.90 1.53 -17.86
N ASP A 383 -8.85 2.28 -17.32
CA ASP A 383 -8.74 3.04 -16.07
C ASP A 383 -9.17 2.24 -14.83
N LYS A 384 -9.73 1.04 -15.04
CA LYS A 384 -10.06 0.10 -13.96
C LYS A 384 -8.79 -0.38 -13.29
N ARG A 385 -8.62 0.02 -12.03
CA ARG A 385 -7.51 -0.37 -11.16
C ARG A 385 -7.68 -1.77 -10.58
N HIS A 386 -6.56 -2.45 -10.36
CA HIS A 386 -6.49 -3.76 -9.72
C HIS A 386 -5.58 -3.71 -8.50
N HIS A 387 -6.19 -3.89 -7.32
CA HIS A 387 -5.49 -4.02 -6.03
C HIS A 387 -5.02 -5.45 -5.74
N HIS A 388 -5.19 -6.33 -6.73
CA HIS A 388 -4.67 -7.68 -6.75
C HIS A 388 -4.17 -7.94 -8.17
N PRO A 389 -3.34 -8.97 -8.38
CA PRO A 389 -2.97 -9.38 -9.72
C PRO A 389 -4.21 -9.50 -10.65
N PRO A 390 -4.17 -8.98 -11.90
CA PRO A 390 -5.32 -8.85 -12.79
C PRO A 390 -5.69 -10.20 -13.43
N MET A 391 -6.08 -11.15 -12.58
CA MET A 391 -6.41 -12.52 -12.93
C MET A 391 -7.63 -13.03 -12.15
N HIS A 392 -8.26 -14.06 -12.70
CA HIS A 392 -9.26 -14.86 -12.01
C HIS A 392 -8.65 -16.16 -11.52
N TRP A 393 -8.82 -16.46 -10.23
CA TRP A 393 -8.54 -17.77 -9.68
C TRP A 393 -9.64 -18.76 -10.08
N VAL A 394 -9.24 -19.88 -10.69
CA VAL A 394 -10.17 -20.88 -11.24
C VAL A 394 -9.81 -22.29 -10.79
N LYS A 395 -10.85 -23.09 -10.58
CA LYS A 395 -10.75 -24.55 -10.54
C LYS A 395 -11.49 -25.13 -11.74
N CYS A 396 -10.75 -25.81 -12.61
CA CYS A 396 -11.26 -26.47 -13.81
C CYS A 396 -11.08 -27.99 -13.65
N GLY A 397 -12.16 -28.69 -13.29
CA GLY A 397 -12.09 -30.11 -12.94
C GLY A 397 -11.17 -30.36 -11.73
N HIS A 398 -10.08 -31.10 -11.95
CA HIS A 398 -9.07 -31.39 -10.91
C HIS A 398 -7.90 -30.40 -10.88
N LYS A 399 -7.82 -29.47 -11.84
CA LYS A 399 -6.75 -28.49 -11.92
C LYS A 399 -7.19 -27.17 -11.32
N THR A 400 -6.27 -26.53 -10.62
CA THR A 400 -6.46 -25.22 -10.01
C THR A 400 -5.36 -24.29 -10.51
N GLY A 401 -5.74 -23.05 -10.83
CA GLY A 401 -4.82 -22.11 -11.47
C GLY A 401 -5.44 -20.73 -11.62
N TYR A 402 -4.87 -19.92 -12.51
CA TYR A 402 -5.37 -18.59 -12.83
C TYR A 402 -5.54 -18.35 -14.32
N VAL A 403 -6.36 -17.34 -14.64
CA VAL A 403 -6.63 -16.88 -15.99
C VAL A 403 -6.59 -15.34 -16.00
N PRO A 404 -5.81 -14.68 -16.85
CA PRO A 404 -5.80 -13.21 -16.97
C PRO A 404 -7.19 -12.66 -17.25
N ILE A 405 -7.54 -11.53 -16.63
CA ILE A 405 -8.86 -10.89 -16.82
C ILE A 405 -9.03 -10.42 -18.27
N HIS A 406 -10.22 -10.64 -18.81
CA HIS A 406 -10.62 -10.15 -20.13
C HIS A 406 -11.50 -8.89 -19.98
N PRO A 407 -11.40 -7.89 -20.88
CA PRO A 407 -12.20 -6.65 -20.79
C PRO A 407 -13.72 -6.87 -20.71
N HIS A 408 -14.21 -7.95 -21.32
CA HIS A 408 -15.63 -8.34 -21.33
C HIS A 408 -16.00 -9.47 -20.36
N ASP A 409 -15.16 -9.76 -19.35
CA ASP A 409 -15.55 -10.73 -18.33
C ASP A 409 -16.81 -10.27 -17.57
N VAL A 410 -17.67 -11.22 -17.24
CA VAL A 410 -18.96 -10.97 -16.58
C VAL A 410 -19.01 -11.77 -15.28
N ALA A 411 -19.39 -11.10 -14.19
CA ALA A 411 -19.53 -11.74 -12.88
C ALA A 411 -20.41 -12.99 -12.95
N GLY A 412 -19.94 -14.08 -12.31
CA GLY A 412 -20.64 -15.37 -12.28
C GLY A 412 -20.53 -16.21 -13.55
N LYS A 413 -19.88 -15.72 -14.62
CA LYS A 413 -19.57 -16.51 -15.82
C LYS A 413 -18.10 -16.96 -15.81
N PRO A 414 -17.76 -18.05 -16.52
CA PRO A 414 -16.36 -18.42 -16.74
C PRO A 414 -15.58 -17.28 -17.43
N PRO A 415 -14.30 -17.05 -17.07
CA PRO A 415 -13.46 -16.06 -17.73
C PRO A 415 -13.30 -16.34 -19.22
N LEU A 416 -13.37 -15.31 -20.05
CA LEU A 416 -13.33 -15.45 -21.51
C LEU A 416 -11.96 -15.91 -22.01
N ASN A 417 -10.88 -15.52 -21.32
CA ASN A 417 -9.53 -15.98 -21.63
C ASN A 417 -9.31 -17.46 -21.33
N LEU A 418 -10.21 -18.13 -20.58
CA LEU A 418 -10.09 -19.56 -20.26
C LEU A 418 -10.10 -20.45 -21.50
N LYS A 419 -10.73 -20.00 -22.60
CA LYS A 419 -10.68 -20.70 -23.89
C LYS A 419 -9.25 -20.85 -24.45
N HIS A 420 -8.32 -20.05 -23.93
CA HIS A 420 -6.90 -20.09 -24.24
C HIS A 420 -6.10 -20.87 -23.19
N GLY A 421 -6.75 -21.66 -22.35
CA GLY A 421 -6.11 -22.40 -21.26
C GLY A 421 -6.07 -21.64 -19.95
N LEU A 422 -5.49 -22.27 -18.93
CA LEU A 422 -5.25 -21.71 -17.61
C LEU A 422 -3.79 -21.95 -17.20
N PHE A 423 -3.27 -21.10 -16.33
CA PHE A 423 -1.96 -21.27 -15.72
C PHE A 423 -2.09 -22.06 -14.42
N ALA A 424 -1.49 -23.24 -14.35
CA ALA A 424 -1.63 -24.14 -13.20
C ALA A 424 -0.29 -24.78 -12.82
N PRO A 425 -0.07 -25.19 -11.56
CA PRO A 425 1.13 -25.90 -11.17
C PRO A 425 1.29 -27.20 -11.97
N GLY A 426 2.53 -27.46 -12.39
CA GLY A 426 2.92 -28.65 -13.13
C GLY A 426 2.73 -29.94 -12.33
N GLY A 427 2.80 -31.08 -13.02
CA GLY A 427 2.42 -32.39 -12.47
C GLY A 427 3.32 -32.96 -11.36
N LYS A 428 4.49 -32.36 -11.09
CA LYS A 428 5.40 -32.77 -10.01
C LYS A 428 5.12 -31.95 -8.75
N LYS A 429 5.28 -32.55 -7.55
CA LYS A 429 5.09 -31.84 -6.28
C LYS A 429 6.06 -30.66 -6.20
N GLY A 430 5.54 -29.44 -6.24
CA GLY A 430 6.33 -28.20 -6.30
C GLY A 430 6.74 -27.76 -7.72
N GLY A 431 6.10 -28.31 -8.76
CA GLY A 431 6.45 -28.05 -10.16
C GLY A 431 6.10 -26.65 -10.65
N SER A 432 6.87 -26.21 -11.64
CA SER A 432 6.71 -25.01 -12.45
C SER A 432 5.25 -24.73 -12.83
N ILE A 433 4.86 -23.46 -12.88
CA ILE A 433 3.55 -23.09 -13.44
C ILE A 433 3.59 -23.38 -14.94
N GLU A 434 2.55 -23.97 -15.48
CA GLU A 434 2.45 -24.29 -16.90
C GLU A 434 1.11 -23.81 -17.45
N ARG A 435 1.12 -23.40 -18.72
CA ARG A 435 -0.13 -23.16 -19.43
C ARG A 435 -0.76 -24.48 -19.84
N VAL A 436 -1.90 -24.77 -19.24
CA VAL A 436 -2.65 -26.00 -19.46
C VAL A 436 -3.83 -25.72 -20.39
N ALA A 437 -3.99 -26.57 -21.41
CA ALA A 437 -5.17 -26.55 -22.28
C ALA A 437 -6.48 -26.76 -21.48
N TYR A 438 -7.47 -25.90 -21.75
CA TYR A 438 -8.79 -26.00 -21.13
C TYR A 438 -9.66 -27.03 -21.86
N ASP A 439 -10.24 -27.97 -21.11
CA ASP A 439 -11.32 -28.85 -21.61
C ASP A 439 -12.68 -28.18 -21.38
N PRO A 440 -13.42 -27.80 -22.43
CA PRO A 440 -14.75 -27.19 -22.33
C PRO A 440 -15.79 -28.02 -21.57
N ARG A 441 -15.56 -29.33 -21.40
CA ARG A 441 -16.45 -30.22 -20.62
C ARG A 441 -16.20 -30.14 -19.11
N SER A 442 -15.07 -29.56 -18.69
CA SER A 442 -14.72 -29.42 -17.30
C SER A 442 -15.58 -28.35 -16.62
N GLN A 443 -16.11 -28.66 -15.44
CA GLN A 443 -16.79 -27.69 -14.60
C GLN A 443 -15.79 -26.63 -14.13
N VAL A 444 -16.15 -25.35 -14.34
CA VAL A 444 -15.37 -24.19 -13.92
C VAL A 444 -15.96 -23.62 -12.65
N LYS A 445 -15.13 -23.46 -11.62
CA LYS A 445 -15.48 -22.76 -10.39
C LYS A 445 -14.52 -21.58 -10.21
N LEU A 446 -15.06 -20.37 -10.07
CA LEU A 446 -14.30 -19.20 -9.64
C LEU A 446 -13.97 -19.33 -8.14
N LEU A 447 -12.76 -18.95 -7.78
CA LEU A 447 -12.28 -18.91 -6.41
C LEU A 447 -12.12 -17.44 -6.00
N GLU A 448 -12.54 -17.11 -4.78
CA GLU A 448 -12.41 -15.75 -4.24
C GLU A 448 -10.99 -15.47 -3.75
N GLU A 449 -10.27 -16.51 -3.31
CA GLU A 449 -8.90 -16.42 -2.81
C GLU A 449 -7.94 -17.19 -3.70
N PRO A 450 -6.65 -16.79 -3.72
CA PRO A 450 -5.59 -17.59 -4.34
C PRO A 450 -5.62 -19.03 -3.81
N PRO A 451 -5.41 -20.06 -4.63
CA PRO A 451 -5.20 -21.43 -4.18
C PRO A 451 -3.97 -21.54 -3.29
N LYS A 452 -3.91 -22.54 -2.41
CA LYS A 452 -2.80 -22.70 -1.44
C LYS A 452 -1.43 -22.75 -2.13
N GLU A 453 -1.38 -23.31 -3.32
CA GLU A 453 -0.21 -23.42 -4.18
C GLU A 453 0.37 -22.05 -4.58
N PHE A 454 -0.45 -20.98 -4.53
CA PHE A 454 -0.11 -19.60 -4.84
C PHE A 454 -0.17 -18.67 -3.61
N ARG A 455 -0.32 -19.21 -2.39
CA ARG A 455 -0.44 -18.42 -1.13
C ARG A 455 0.91 -18.22 -0.43
N LYS A 456 1.96 -17.79 -1.14
CA LYS A 456 3.19 -17.35 -0.48
C LYS A 456 3.20 -15.84 -0.39
N ALA A 457 3.38 -15.30 0.82
CA ALA A 457 3.74 -13.90 0.97
C ALA A 457 5.17 -13.76 0.42
N TYR A 458 5.31 -13.12 -0.73
CA TYR A 458 6.60 -12.86 -1.34
C TYR A 458 7.05 -11.46 -0.98
N TYR A 459 8.13 -11.39 -0.22
CA TYR A 459 8.90 -10.17 -0.05
C TYR A 459 10.09 -10.29 -1.00
N PRO A 460 10.20 -9.42 -2.01
CA PRO A 460 11.40 -9.39 -2.86
C PRO A 460 12.64 -9.32 -1.95
N PRO A 461 13.63 -10.18 -2.16
CA PRO A 461 14.84 -10.17 -1.34
C PRO A 461 15.57 -8.85 -1.60
N LEU A 462 15.69 -8.03 -0.56
CA LEU A 462 16.47 -6.79 -0.62
C LEU A 462 17.78 -6.99 0.15
N ALA A 463 18.79 -6.23 -0.26
CA ALA A 463 20.07 -6.26 0.45
C ALA A 463 19.88 -5.73 1.88
N ARG A 464 20.35 -6.48 2.88
CA ARG A 464 20.32 -6.04 4.27
C ARG A 464 21.05 -4.70 4.43
N ALA A 465 20.52 -3.83 5.28
CA ALA A 465 21.11 -2.57 5.63
C ALA A 465 21.26 -2.43 7.15
N GLU A 466 22.23 -1.64 7.58
CA GLU A 466 22.32 -1.25 8.98
C GLU A 466 21.18 -0.30 9.35
N ALA A 467 20.86 -0.23 10.65
CA ALA A 467 19.92 0.76 11.15
C ALA A 467 20.36 2.17 10.72
N PRO A 468 19.46 2.99 10.14
CA PRO A 468 19.81 4.33 9.73
C PRO A 468 20.08 5.22 10.94
N HIS A 469 21.00 6.15 10.76
CA HIS A 469 21.18 7.28 11.68
C HIS A 469 20.20 8.37 11.29
N VAL A 470 19.33 8.75 12.22
CA VAL A 470 18.30 9.78 11.98
C VAL A 470 18.40 10.82 13.08
N GLU A 471 18.37 12.09 12.68
CA GLU A 471 18.41 13.22 13.62
C GLU A 471 17.19 14.12 13.45
N ALA A 472 16.61 14.51 14.59
CA ALA A 472 15.56 15.50 14.65
C ALA A 472 16.19 16.87 14.95
N HIS A 473 15.79 17.88 14.19
CA HIS A 473 16.31 19.24 14.36
C HIS A 473 15.24 20.17 14.90
N ILE A 474 15.66 21.14 15.70
CA ILE A 474 14.84 22.29 16.12
C ILE A 474 14.95 23.34 15.02
N ALA A 475 13.85 24.03 14.77
CA ALA A 475 13.77 24.96 13.67
C ALA A 475 14.43 26.31 14.02
N THR A 476 15.44 26.70 13.24
CA THR A 476 16.22 27.93 13.43
C THR A 476 15.71 29.05 12.51
N PHE A 477 14.61 29.70 12.89
CA PHE A 477 14.05 30.86 12.19
C PHE A 477 14.48 32.18 12.89
N SER A 478 14.88 33.20 12.12
CA SER A 478 15.78 34.33 12.50
C SER A 478 15.67 34.99 13.88
N GLY A 479 16.84 35.40 14.41
CA GLY A 479 17.02 36.40 15.49
C GLY A 479 18.30 36.22 16.31
N ASN A 480 18.58 34.99 16.73
CA ASN A 480 19.85 34.64 17.38
C ASN A 480 20.68 33.82 16.41
N LYS A 481 21.63 34.48 15.73
CA LYS A 481 22.84 33.77 15.31
C LYS A 481 23.54 33.38 16.60
N ASP A 482 23.33 32.15 17.06
CA ASP A 482 24.28 31.60 18.03
C ASP A 482 25.62 31.50 17.29
N PRO A 483 26.67 32.26 17.69
CA PRO A 483 27.93 32.29 16.95
C PRO A 483 28.73 30.99 17.08
N HIS A 484 28.22 30.04 17.86
CA HIS A 484 28.88 28.78 18.22
C HIS A 484 27.91 27.60 18.14
N GLY A 485 27.90 26.94 16.98
CA GLY A 485 27.50 25.54 16.86
C GLY A 485 26.16 25.30 16.18
N MET A 486 26.19 24.59 15.05
CA MET A 486 25.11 23.63 14.75
C MET A 486 24.92 22.80 16.01
N HIS A 487 23.79 22.95 16.71
CA HIS A 487 23.45 22.00 17.75
C HIS A 487 23.38 20.62 17.08
N PRO A 488 24.09 19.61 17.59
CA PRO A 488 23.93 18.25 17.07
C PRO A 488 22.45 17.90 17.15
N GLY A 489 21.91 17.30 16.09
CA GLY A 489 20.50 16.93 16.07
C GLY A 489 20.20 15.93 17.17
N THR A 490 18.93 15.86 17.58
CA THR A 490 18.50 14.89 18.58
C THR A 490 18.41 13.52 17.90
N PRO A 491 19.18 12.50 18.32
CA PRO A 491 19.12 11.19 17.68
C PRO A 491 17.74 10.57 17.83
N ILE A 492 17.20 10.07 16.72
CA ILE A 492 16.01 9.24 16.65
C ILE A 492 16.48 7.80 16.44
N THR A 493 16.04 6.88 17.30
CA THR A 493 16.31 5.45 17.16
C THR A 493 15.06 4.72 16.70
N PHE A 494 15.21 3.54 16.09
CA PHE A 494 14.08 2.69 15.71
C PHE A 494 13.97 1.51 16.66
N ASP A 495 12.82 1.33 17.30
CA ASP A 495 12.51 0.15 18.10
C ASP A 495 11.75 -0.87 17.26
N HIS A 496 12.45 -1.91 16.78
CA HIS A 496 11.87 -3.00 16.00
C HIS A 496 10.75 -3.76 16.72
N LYS A 497 10.72 -3.76 18.07
CA LYS A 497 9.65 -4.45 18.81
C LYS A 497 8.32 -3.72 18.71
N SER A 498 8.35 -2.39 18.78
CA SER A 498 7.17 -1.55 18.60
C SER A 498 6.99 -1.07 17.16
N GLN A 499 7.95 -1.32 16.27
CA GLN A 499 8.01 -0.78 14.89
C GLN A 499 7.81 0.74 14.89
N SER A 500 8.47 1.43 15.83
CA SER A 500 8.27 2.86 16.07
C SER A 500 9.61 3.57 16.22
N PHE A 501 9.66 4.81 15.75
CA PHE A 501 10.77 5.71 16.01
C PHE A 501 10.67 6.27 17.42
N MET A 502 11.80 6.37 18.10
CA MET A 502 11.93 6.73 19.51
C MET A 502 12.88 7.92 19.65
N VAL A 503 12.53 8.85 20.52
CA VAL A 503 13.41 9.97 20.90
C VAL A 503 13.66 9.93 22.40
N ALA A 504 14.93 10.14 22.78
CA ALA A 504 15.32 10.28 24.18
C ALA A 504 14.90 11.66 24.69
N ARG A 505 14.10 11.67 25.76
CA ARG A 505 13.65 12.89 26.43
C ARG A 505 14.06 12.87 27.90
N GLN A 506 14.52 13.99 28.40
CA GLN A 506 14.73 14.15 29.85
C GLN A 506 13.44 14.59 30.54
N VAL A 507 13.02 13.82 31.54
CA VAL A 507 11.86 14.11 32.39
C VAL A 507 12.30 14.19 33.84
N THR A 508 11.77 15.17 34.58
CA THR A 508 12.04 15.31 36.01
C THR A 508 10.92 14.64 36.80
N GLN A 509 11.19 13.47 37.38
CA GLN A 509 10.26 12.76 38.25
C GLN A 509 10.78 12.79 39.69
N GLY A 510 10.03 13.40 40.61
CA GLY A 510 10.41 13.48 42.03
C GLY A 510 11.72 14.25 42.29
N GLY A 511 12.04 15.26 41.48
CA GLY A 511 13.25 16.07 41.62
C GLY A 511 14.53 15.42 41.06
N ARG A 512 14.44 14.24 40.44
CA ARG A 512 15.53 13.62 39.67
C ARG A 512 15.21 13.66 38.19
N THR A 513 16.18 14.08 37.39
CA THR A 513 16.10 14.04 35.93
C THR A 513 16.45 12.64 35.45
N THR A 514 15.53 11.99 34.74
CA THR A 514 15.72 10.69 34.10
C THR A 514 15.51 10.82 32.60
N THR A 515 16.26 10.04 31.81
CA THR A 515 16.04 9.94 30.36
C THR A 515 15.02 8.84 30.10
N VAL A 516 13.96 9.16 29.36
CA VAL A 516 12.93 8.23 28.91
C VAL A 516 12.90 8.26 27.38
N ASN A 517 12.80 7.10 26.76
CA ASN A 517 12.59 7.00 25.32
C ASN A 517 11.09 6.95 25.06
N GLU A 518 10.57 7.90 24.28
CA GLU A 518 9.16 8.00 23.92
C GLU A 518 8.99 7.85 22.40
N PRO A 519 7.85 7.30 21.92
CA PRO A 519 7.54 7.27 20.50
C PRO A 519 7.53 8.68 19.92
N PHE A 520 8.24 8.88 18.81
CA PHE A 520 8.36 10.16 18.14
C PHE A 520 7.36 10.26 16.97
N GLY A 521 6.71 11.41 16.84
CA GLY A 521 5.72 11.68 15.79
C GLY A 521 4.33 11.05 15.97
N ASN A 522 4.12 10.23 17.01
CA ASN A 522 2.85 9.56 17.25
C ASN A 522 1.95 10.41 18.16
N HIS A 523 1.39 11.50 17.63
CA HIS A 523 0.33 12.24 18.32
C HIS A 523 -0.99 11.44 18.28
N GLY A 524 -1.15 10.53 19.26
CA GLY A 524 -2.38 10.31 20.03
C GLY A 524 -3.70 9.90 19.37
N ASP A 525 -3.84 9.85 18.04
CA ASP A 525 -5.11 9.54 17.36
C ASP A 525 -5.17 8.11 16.77
N ARG A 526 -4.15 7.27 16.98
CA ARG A 526 -4.25 5.83 16.67
C ARG A 526 -4.92 5.12 17.83
N ALA A 527 -6.26 5.12 17.81
CA ALA A 527 -7.02 4.05 18.42
C ALA A 527 -6.47 2.72 17.89
N GLN A 528 -6.14 1.83 18.81
CA GLN A 528 -5.69 0.48 18.51
C GLN A 528 -6.60 -0.16 17.46
N SER A 529 -5.98 -0.73 16.44
CA SER A 529 -6.59 -1.75 15.58
C SER A 529 -7.08 -2.90 16.48
N GLY A 530 -8.37 -2.87 16.80
CA GLY A 530 -9.10 -3.92 17.48
C GLY A 530 -10.56 -3.77 17.07
N GLY A 531 -11.07 -4.73 16.31
CA GLY A 531 -12.36 -4.65 15.63
C GLY A 531 -13.54 -4.19 16.49
N GLY A 532 -14.41 -3.37 15.90
CA GLY A 532 -15.66 -2.95 16.52
C GLY A 532 -16.35 -1.82 15.75
N SER A 533 -17.30 -2.21 14.90
CA SER A 533 -18.48 -1.47 14.41
C SER A 533 -18.47 0.07 14.41
N PHE A 534 -18.45 0.66 13.21
CA PHE A 534 -18.86 2.04 12.97
C PHE A 534 -20.36 2.23 13.21
N HIS A 535 -20.74 3.11 14.14
CA HIS A 535 -22.05 3.77 14.10
C HIS A 535 -21.87 5.28 14.02
N ASN A 536 -22.48 5.81 12.95
CA ASN A 536 -22.60 7.21 12.60
C ASN A 536 -23.55 7.93 13.57
N GLY A 537 -23.23 9.15 14.01
CA GLY A 537 -24.12 9.98 14.82
C GLY A 537 -23.41 11.15 15.49
N GLY A 538 -23.68 12.37 15.01
CA GLY A 538 -22.97 13.59 15.39
C GLY A 538 -23.28 14.17 16.78
N GLY A 539 -22.71 15.34 17.05
CA GLY A 539 -23.10 16.18 18.18
C GLY A 539 -21.94 16.98 18.76
N PHE A 540 -21.92 18.28 18.47
CA PHE A 540 -21.15 19.28 19.20
C PHE A 540 -21.49 19.26 20.71
N GLY A 541 -20.47 19.38 21.56
CA GLY A 541 -20.65 19.56 23.00
C GLY A 541 -19.40 20.17 23.62
N GLY A 542 -19.47 21.46 23.93
CA GLY A 542 -18.34 22.30 24.32
C GLY A 542 -17.69 21.98 25.66
N SER A 543 -16.49 22.54 25.79
CA SER A 543 -15.68 22.65 27.00
C SER A 543 -16.48 22.95 28.26
N ARG A 544 -16.28 22.14 29.30
CA ARG A 544 -16.29 22.58 30.69
C ARG A 544 -15.10 21.97 31.42
N GLY A 545 -14.05 22.78 31.55
CA GLY A 545 -13.00 22.56 32.53
C GLY A 545 -13.51 22.90 33.94
N SER A 546 -13.14 22.07 34.90
CA SER A 546 -13.23 22.31 36.34
C SER A 546 -12.03 21.61 36.99
N GLY A 547 -11.24 22.21 37.87
CA GLY A 547 -11.35 23.53 38.46
C GLY A 547 -10.03 23.99 39.07
N SER A 548 -9.90 25.31 39.17
CA SER A 548 -8.92 25.97 40.03
C SER A 548 -9.70 26.63 41.17
N ALA A 549 -9.21 26.41 42.39
CA ALA A 549 -9.79 26.88 43.62
C ALA A 549 -9.47 28.36 43.88
N GLY A 550 -10.50 29.09 44.30
CA GLY A 550 -10.41 30.10 45.36
C GLY A 550 -9.82 31.45 44.99
N ARG A 551 -10.70 32.45 44.84
CA ARG A 551 -10.55 33.75 45.51
C ARG A 551 -11.89 34.48 45.59
N SER A 552 -12.10 35.00 46.80
CA SER A 552 -13.20 35.78 47.34
C SER A 552 -13.47 37.10 46.63
N GLY A 553 -14.73 37.55 46.62
CA GLY A 553 -15.04 38.97 46.39
C GLY A 553 -16.51 39.29 46.10
N GLY A 554 -17.30 39.48 47.15
CA GLY A 554 -18.17 40.65 47.32
C GLY A 554 -19.36 40.93 46.40
N SER A 555 -20.50 41.17 47.06
CA SER A 555 -21.53 42.18 46.76
C SER A 555 -22.83 41.73 46.06
N SER A 556 -23.88 41.73 46.90
CA SER A 556 -25.20 42.37 46.74
C SER A 556 -25.82 42.40 45.33
N GLY A 557 -27.03 41.88 45.11
CA GLY A 557 -28.23 42.08 45.91
C GLY A 557 -29.20 42.98 45.13
N GLY A 558 -30.37 42.44 44.77
CA GLY A 558 -31.44 43.14 44.04
C GLY A 558 -32.18 42.14 43.17
N GLY A 559 -33.27 41.56 43.66
CA GLY A 559 -34.63 42.03 43.35
C GLY A 559 -35.17 41.25 42.13
N GLY A 560 -36.38 40.75 42.05
CA GLY A 560 -37.56 40.77 42.88
C GLY A 560 -38.57 39.85 42.20
N SER A 561 -39.44 39.26 43.00
CA SER A 561 -40.38 38.20 42.66
C SER A 561 -41.48 38.61 41.68
N ARG A 562 -42.11 37.59 41.06
CA ARG A 562 -43.53 37.40 40.64
C ARG A 562 -43.53 36.70 39.27
N GLY A 563 -44.28 35.64 39.00
CA GLY A 563 -45.34 34.96 39.73
C GLY A 563 -46.26 34.28 38.71
N GLY A 564 -46.78 33.10 39.06
CA GLY A 564 -47.91 32.43 38.40
C GLY A 564 -47.54 31.60 37.15
N GLY A 565 -47.98 30.37 36.98
CA GLY A 565 -48.94 29.57 37.74
C GLY A 565 -49.63 28.58 36.80
N GLY A 566 -49.72 27.32 37.22
CA GLY A 566 -50.62 26.28 36.68
C GLY A 566 -50.09 25.48 35.49
N GLY A 567 -50.10 24.15 35.46
CA GLY A 567 -50.69 23.17 36.37
C GLY A 567 -50.88 21.84 35.63
N GLY A 568 -50.92 20.73 36.38
CA GLY A 568 -51.21 19.36 35.90
C GLY A 568 -49.94 18.54 35.74
N GLY A 569 -49.54 17.66 36.68
CA GLY A 569 -50.32 16.56 37.24
C GLY A 569 -50.24 15.40 36.24
N GLY A 570 -49.65 14.23 36.51
CA GLY A 570 -49.38 13.51 37.74
C GLY A 570 -49.61 12.03 37.41
N GLY A 571 -48.95 11.12 38.12
CA GLY A 571 -49.33 9.71 38.15
C GLY A 571 -48.36 8.76 37.46
N GLY A 572 -47.39 8.27 38.22
CA GLY A 572 -46.91 6.91 38.03
C GLY A 572 -47.90 5.93 38.67
N SER A 573 -47.94 4.71 38.16
CA SER A 573 -48.27 3.53 38.94
C SER A 573 -47.89 2.25 38.19
N HIS A 574 -47.51 1.28 39.00
CA HIS A 574 -46.89 0.01 38.68
C HIS A 574 -47.94 -1.10 38.56
N GLY A 575 -47.51 -2.26 38.02
CA GLY A 575 -48.18 -3.55 38.08
C GLY A 575 -48.60 -4.06 36.70
N GLY A 576 -48.36 -5.30 36.27
CA GLY A 576 -47.92 -6.51 36.96
C GLY A 576 -48.62 -7.71 36.28
N GLY A 577 -47.86 -8.78 35.97
CA GLY A 577 -48.35 -10.12 35.57
C GLY A 577 -48.91 -10.24 34.13
N GLY A 578 -48.77 -11.33 33.39
CA GLY A 578 -48.18 -12.65 33.62
C GLY A 578 -48.76 -13.66 32.59
N GLY A 579 -47.91 -14.56 32.06
CA GLY A 579 -48.25 -15.81 31.34
C GLY A 579 -48.62 -15.68 29.86
N GLY A 580 -48.18 -16.52 28.90
CA GLY A 580 -47.33 -17.70 28.89
C GLY A 580 -47.50 -18.46 27.55
N GLY A 581 -46.42 -19.06 27.03
CA GLY A 581 -46.37 -20.07 25.94
C GLY A 581 -46.30 -19.50 24.51
N GLY A 582 -45.46 -19.96 23.57
CA GLY A 582 -44.44 -21.01 23.51
C GLY A 582 -44.04 -21.22 22.03
N GLY A 583 -42.81 -21.70 21.75
CA GLY A 583 -42.48 -22.38 20.48
C GLY A 583 -41.15 -22.04 19.79
N GLY A 584 -40.20 -22.98 19.85
CA GLY A 584 -39.16 -23.28 18.82
C GLY A 584 -37.98 -22.31 18.70
N GLY A 585 -36.71 -22.70 18.67
CA GLY A 585 -36.04 -23.99 18.64
C GLY A 585 -34.54 -23.69 18.57
N GLY A 586 -33.76 -24.19 19.51
CA GLY A 586 -32.32 -23.97 19.60
C GLY A 586 -31.53 -25.23 19.27
N GLY A 587 -30.56 -25.10 18.36
CA GLY A 587 -29.39 -25.95 18.21
C GLY A 587 -28.27 -25.05 17.67
N GLY A 588 -27.05 -25.00 18.19
CA GLY A 588 -26.32 -25.91 19.05
C GLY A 588 -25.13 -26.45 18.26
N SER A 589 -23.92 -25.96 18.53
CA SER A 589 -22.61 -26.64 18.40
C SER A 589 -21.44 -25.65 18.24
N HIS A 590 -20.22 -25.84 18.73
CA HIS A 590 -19.63 -26.51 19.90
C HIS A 590 -18.25 -25.85 20.10
N GLY A 591 -17.92 -25.45 21.33
CA GLY A 591 -16.54 -25.21 21.75
C GLY A 591 -15.95 -26.52 22.28
N GLY A 592 -14.74 -26.86 21.83
CA GLY A 592 -14.01 -28.05 22.28
C GLY A 592 -12.59 -27.68 22.66
N GLY A 593 -12.35 -27.55 23.96
CA GLY A 593 -11.03 -27.67 24.57
C GLY A 593 -10.81 -29.11 25.05
N GLY A 594 -9.56 -29.56 25.03
CA GLY A 594 -9.15 -30.84 25.60
C GLY A 594 -7.64 -31.00 25.57
N GLY A 595 -7.01 -30.87 26.73
CA GLY A 595 -5.60 -31.22 26.95
C GLY A 595 -5.43 -32.70 27.31
N GLY A 596 -4.19 -33.18 27.19
CA GLY A 596 -3.74 -34.47 27.71
C GLY A 596 -2.22 -34.45 27.83
N GLY A 597 -1.70 -34.61 29.04
CA GLY A 597 -0.28 -34.74 29.35
C GLY A 597 0.07 -36.13 29.89
N GLY A 598 1.38 -36.38 29.98
CA GLY A 598 2.02 -37.56 30.60
C GLY A 598 3.12 -38.10 29.68
N GLY A 599 4.37 -38.36 30.09
CA GLY A 599 5.03 -38.40 31.39
C GLY A 599 6.54 -38.56 31.15
N GLY A 600 7.33 -38.40 32.22
CA GLY A 600 8.79 -38.17 32.15
C GLY A 600 9.70 -39.37 31.92
N GLY A 601 10.99 -39.05 31.84
CA GLY A 601 12.12 -39.96 31.83
C GLY A 601 13.42 -39.16 31.99
N GLY A 602 13.96 -39.13 33.21
CA GLY A 602 15.28 -38.58 33.50
C GLY A 602 16.40 -39.59 33.21
N GLY A 603 17.60 -39.08 32.95
CA GLY A 603 18.83 -39.84 32.88
C GLY A 603 20.00 -38.90 32.60
N GLY A 604 20.87 -38.70 33.59
CA GLY A 604 22.07 -37.89 33.48
C GLY A 604 23.33 -38.70 33.19
N GLY A 605 24.44 -37.98 33.00
CA GLY A 605 25.79 -38.43 33.38
C GLY A 605 26.73 -38.89 32.27
N GLY A 606 27.94 -38.32 32.26
CA GLY A 606 29.16 -38.81 31.59
C GLY A 606 29.58 -37.95 30.39
N GLY A 607 30.73 -37.26 30.33
CA GLY A 607 31.99 -37.42 31.06
C GLY A 607 32.97 -38.31 30.28
N GLY A 608 33.95 -37.70 29.61
CA GLY A 608 35.08 -38.35 28.92
C GLY A 608 35.37 -37.67 27.58
N GLY A 609 36.52 -37.05 27.28
CA GLY A 609 37.86 -37.21 27.83
C GLY A 609 38.70 -38.12 26.94
N GLY A 610 39.53 -37.53 26.07
CA GLY A 610 40.55 -38.18 25.24
C GLY A 610 40.67 -37.49 23.87
N GLY A 611 41.78 -36.87 23.45
CA GLY A 611 43.15 -36.89 23.92
C GLY A 611 44.07 -37.57 22.89
N GLY A 612 44.93 -36.78 22.24
CA GLY A 612 46.09 -37.20 21.44
C GLY A 612 45.81 -37.38 19.95
N GLY A 613 46.64 -36.93 19.00
CA GLY A 613 47.97 -36.32 18.98
C GLY A 613 48.34 -36.26 17.48
N GLY A 614 48.81 -35.14 16.95
CA GLY A 614 50.24 -34.85 16.84
C GLY A 614 50.69 -34.97 15.38
N GLY A 615 51.41 -33.97 14.87
CA GLY A 615 52.12 -34.05 13.59
C GLY A 615 52.04 -32.79 12.73
N GLY A 616 52.66 -31.70 13.19
CA GLY A 616 52.98 -30.54 12.35
C GLY A 616 54.43 -30.60 11.87
N GLY A 617 54.70 -29.90 10.77
CA GLY A 617 56.03 -29.57 10.24
C GLY A 617 56.54 -30.58 9.20
N GLY A 618 57.03 -30.20 8.04
CA GLY A 618 57.50 -28.90 7.55
C GLY A 618 58.71 -29.14 6.63
N GLY A 619 58.88 -28.28 5.62
CA GLY A 619 60.05 -28.23 4.73
C GLY A 619 59.80 -28.92 3.39
N GLY A 620 59.88 -28.26 2.22
CA GLY A 620 60.71 -27.12 1.87
C GLY A 620 61.92 -27.62 1.06
N GLY A 621 61.99 -27.24 -0.21
CA GLY A 621 63.08 -27.60 -1.14
C GLY A 621 62.60 -27.49 -2.58
N HIS A 622 62.50 -26.28 -3.12
CA HIS A 622 63.50 -25.69 -4.03
C HIS A 622 63.62 -26.46 -5.35
N HIS A 623 62.92 -25.99 -6.39
CA HIS A 623 63.54 -25.37 -7.58
C HIS A 623 62.49 -24.62 -8.40
#